data_AF-A0AAP0IR78-F1
#
_entry.id   AF-A0AAP0IR78-F1
#
_cell.length_a   1.000
_cell.length_b   1.000
_cell.length_c   1.000
_cell.angle_alpha   90.00
_cell.angle_beta   90.00
_cell.angle_gamma   90.00
#
_symmetry.space_group_name_H-M   'P 1'
#
loop_
_entity.id
_entity.type
_entity.pdbx_description
1 polymer ?
#
loop_
_entity_poly.entity_id
_entity_poly.type
_entity_poly.pdbx_seq_one_letter_code
_entity_poly.pdbx_strand_id
1 'polypeptide(L)'
;MDEASLAEGKIGGSGTNADNRRFYKITFHERHRKVVTEMYLMHVREQGNKIKMANRQRKLYTNNRKERWNGYWRNMWSHVAFEHPSMFQTLAMDPMKKMEIVDDLITFSKGKDYYA
;
A
#
# COMPACT_ATOMS: atom_id res chain seq x y z
N MET A 1 6.31 -36.56 -9.30
CA MET A 1 5.07 -35.77 -9.31
C MET A 1 4.54 -35.95 -7.91
N ASP A 2 4.73 -34.96 -7.04
CA ASP A 2 4.28 -35.07 -5.66
C ASP A 2 3.47 -33.83 -5.30
N GLU A 3 2.29 -34.13 -4.78
CA GLU A 3 1.15 -33.30 -4.45
C GLU A 3 1.48 -32.44 -3.21
N ALA A 4 1.29 -31.11 -3.30
CA ALA A 4 1.46 -30.22 -2.17
C ALA A 4 0.09 -29.85 -1.58
N SER A 5 -0.26 -30.49 -0.47
CA SER A 5 -1.43 -30.17 0.34
C SER A 5 -1.26 -28.82 1.06
N LEU A 6 -2.16 -27.89 0.80
CA LEU A 6 -2.23 -26.57 1.46
C LEU A 6 -3.06 -26.69 2.74
N ALA A 7 -2.42 -26.60 3.91
CA ALA A 7 -3.12 -26.53 5.19
C ALA A 7 -3.47 -25.07 5.52
N GLU A 8 -4.78 -24.73 5.51
CA GLU A 8 -5.28 -23.45 5.99
C GLU A 8 -5.43 -23.45 7.52
N GLY A 9 -4.57 -22.70 8.22
CA GLY A 9 -4.66 -22.46 9.65
C GLY A 9 -5.44 -21.17 9.97
N LYS A 10 -6.55 -21.32 10.71
CA LYS A 10 -7.47 -20.27 11.21
C LYS A 10 -6.75 -19.10 11.92
N ILE A 11 -7.20 -17.87 11.61
CA ILE A 11 -6.75 -16.61 12.23
C ILE A 11 -7.60 -16.31 13.47
N GLY A 12 -6.99 -16.38 14.66
CA GLY A 12 -7.52 -15.80 15.91
C GLY A 12 -6.82 -14.48 16.20
N GLY A 13 -7.58 -13.40 16.39
CA GLY A 13 -7.06 -12.05 16.60
C GLY A 13 -6.74 -11.72 18.06
N SER A 14 -5.65 -10.99 18.27
CA SER A 14 -5.50 -9.97 19.33
C SER A 14 -4.23 -9.16 19.03
N GLY A 15 -4.33 -7.83 19.08
CA GLY A 15 -3.33 -6.92 18.54
C GLY A 15 -2.24 -6.51 19.52
N THR A 16 -1.00 -6.60 19.06
CA THR A 16 0.10 -5.67 19.38
C THR A 16 0.85 -5.39 18.08
N ASN A 17 0.79 -4.15 17.59
CA ASN A 17 1.25 -3.74 16.26
C ASN A 17 2.76 -3.38 16.25
N ALA A 18 3.54 -4.07 17.07
CA ALA A 18 5.00 -3.97 17.10
C ALA A 18 5.56 -5.34 16.75
N ASP A 19 6.15 -5.42 15.55
CA ASP A 19 7.18 -6.38 15.19
C ASP A 19 6.78 -7.84 14.98
N ASN A 20 5.64 -8.10 14.32
CA ASN A 20 5.47 -9.38 13.65
C ASN A 20 6.21 -9.34 12.30
N ARG A 21 7.55 -9.26 12.32
CA ARG A 21 8.39 -9.40 11.13
C ARG A 21 8.18 -10.80 10.58
N ARG A 22 7.29 -10.89 9.59
CA ARG A 22 7.05 -12.11 8.85
C ARG A 22 8.20 -12.31 7.88
N PHE A 23 8.94 -13.40 8.06
CA PHE A 23 9.97 -13.81 7.13
C PHE A 23 9.43 -14.90 6.22
N TYR A 24 9.81 -14.86 4.95
CA TYR A 24 9.54 -15.92 3.99
C TYR A 24 10.86 -16.59 3.62
N LYS A 25 10.90 -17.92 3.64
CA LYS A 25 12.05 -18.72 3.22
C LYS A 25 11.75 -19.32 1.86
N ILE A 26 12.67 -19.14 0.91
CA ILE A 26 12.64 -19.82 -0.38
C ILE A 26 13.75 -20.86 -0.45
N THR A 27 13.46 -22.01 -1.04
CA THR A 27 14.40 -23.12 -1.23
C THR A 27 14.50 -23.45 -2.70
N PHE A 28 15.72 -23.49 -3.23
CA PHE A 28 16.00 -23.80 -4.62
C PHE A 28 17.38 -24.48 -4.72
N HIS A 29 17.60 -25.21 -5.81
CA HIS A 29 18.88 -25.87 -6.04
C HIS A 29 20.01 -24.83 -6.27
N GLU A 30 21.18 -25.04 -5.68
CA GLU A 30 22.30 -24.08 -5.68
C GLU A 30 22.68 -23.57 -7.08
N ARG A 31 22.65 -24.46 -8.08
CA ARG A 31 22.83 -24.14 -9.52
C ARG A 31 22.03 -22.92 -10.01
N HIS A 32 20.90 -22.59 -9.39
CA HIS A 32 20.02 -21.49 -9.79
C HIS A 32 20.21 -20.21 -8.96
N ARG A 33 21.19 -20.17 -8.03
CA ARG A 33 21.37 -19.05 -7.09
C ARG A 33 21.48 -17.68 -7.75
N LYS A 34 22.25 -17.56 -8.83
CA LYS A 34 22.37 -16.30 -9.58
C LYS A 34 21.02 -15.87 -10.17
N VAL A 35 20.37 -16.76 -10.91
CA VAL A 35 19.06 -16.48 -11.54
C VAL A 35 18.01 -16.11 -10.50
N VAL A 36 17.97 -16.82 -9.37
CA VAL A 36 16.99 -16.54 -8.32
C VAL A 36 17.24 -15.18 -7.67
N THR A 37 18.49 -14.88 -7.33
CA THR A 37 18.85 -13.66 -6.59
C THR A 37 18.74 -12.41 -7.46
N GLU A 38 19.21 -12.48 -8.71
CA GLU A 38 19.35 -11.32 -9.59
C GLU A 38 18.08 -11.09 -10.44
N MET A 39 17.39 -12.13 -10.88
CA MET A 39 16.24 -12.01 -11.78
C MET A 39 14.91 -12.28 -11.07
N TYR A 40 14.75 -13.45 -10.46
CA TYR A 40 13.46 -13.88 -9.93
C TYR A 40 12.99 -13.02 -8.76
N LEU A 41 13.85 -12.78 -7.75
CA LEU A 41 13.48 -11.96 -6.60
C LEU A 41 13.16 -10.51 -6.98
N MET A 42 13.89 -9.95 -7.95
CA MET A 42 13.60 -8.61 -8.46
C MET A 42 12.25 -8.58 -9.14
N HIS A 43 11.96 -9.55 -10.02
CA HIS A 43 10.66 -9.67 -10.66
C HIS A 43 9.52 -9.81 -9.64
N VAL A 44 9.65 -10.70 -8.65
CA VAL A 44 8.63 -10.89 -7.59
C VAL A 44 8.38 -9.59 -6.84
N ARG A 45 9.44 -8.84 -6.50
CA ARG A 45 9.31 -7.54 -5.83
C ARG A 45 8.56 -6.52 -6.69
N GLU A 46 8.90 -6.43 -7.97
CA GLU A 46 8.22 -5.54 -8.92
C GLU A 46 6.75 -5.90 -9.09
N GLN A 47 6.44 -7.19 -9.30
CA GLN A 47 5.06 -7.65 -9.42
C GLN A 47 4.28 -7.44 -8.13
N GLY A 48 4.89 -7.73 -6.98
CA GLY A 48 4.29 -7.46 -5.68
C GLY A 48 3.97 -5.98 -5.47
N ASN A 49 4.86 -5.08 -5.90
CA ASN A 49 4.62 -3.65 -5.87
C ASN A 49 3.47 -3.24 -6.82
N LYS A 50 3.44 -3.78 -8.05
CA LYS A 50 2.34 -3.53 -9.01
C LYS A 50 1.00 -3.97 -8.44
N ILE A 51 0.92 -5.18 -7.87
CA ILE A 51 -0.29 -5.70 -7.22
C ILE A 51 -0.69 -4.83 -6.04
N LYS A 52 0.27 -4.44 -5.20
CA LYS A 52 0.02 -3.55 -4.05
C LYS A 52 -0.50 -2.18 -4.48
N MET A 53 0.02 -1.63 -5.57
CA MET A 53 -0.45 -0.35 -6.13
C MET A 53 -1.83 -0.47 -6.76
N ALA A 54 -2.09 -1.54 -7.54
CA ALA A 54 -3.38 -1.81 -8.16
C ALA A 54 -4.48 -2.02 -7.10
N ASN A 55 -4.15 -2.77 -6.04
CA ASN A 55 -5.08 -3.05 -4.93
C ASN A 55 -5.05 -1.97 -3.84
N ARG A 56 -4.39 -0.82 -4.08
CA ARG A 56 -4.33 0.24 -3.08
C ARG A 56 -5.70 0.89 -2.93
N GLN A 57 -6.41 0.51 -1.88
CA GLN A 57 -7.66 1.16 -1.51
C GLN A 57 -7.41 2.61 -1.08
N ARG A 58 -8.16 3.55 -1.66
CA ARG A 58 -8.18 4.94 -1.21
C ARG A 58 -8.86 4.98 0.17
N LYS A 59 -8.32 5.79 1.08
CA LYS A 59 -8.81 5.92 2.46
C LYS A 59 -9.22 7.36 2.70
N LEU A 60 -10.43 7.56 3.23
CA LEU A 60 -10.91 8.85 3.68
C LEU A 60 -10.62 8.98 5.17
N TYR A 61 -9.75 9.93 5.52
CA TYR A 61 -9.40 10.19 6.91
C TYR A 61 -10.31 11.27 7.48
N THR A 62 -10.84 11.04 8.67
CA THR A 62 -11.66 12.00 9.42
C THR A 62 -11.09 12.15 10.82
N ASN A 63 -11.04 13.40 11.29
CA ASN A 63 -10.63 13.70 12.65
C ASN A 63 -11.81 13.37 13.58
N ASN A 64 -11.74 12.21 14.23
CA ASN A 64 -12.77 11.73 15.14
C ASN A 64 -12.27 11.81 16.58
N ARG A 65 -12.51 12.94 17.21
CA ARG A 65 -12.29 13.16 18.65
C ARG A 65 -13.43 12.56 19.47
N LYS A 66 -13.68 11.24 19.38
CA LYS A 66 -14.59 10.61 20.35
C LYS A 66 -13.84 10.37 21.66
N GLU A 67 -14.43 10.86 22.74
CA GLU A 67 -13.85 10.91 24.08
C GLU A 67 -13.49 9.51 24.61
N ARG A 68 -12.20 9.40 24.93
CA ARG A 68 -11.64 8.80 26.15
C ARG A 68 -12.53 7.80 26.88
N TRP A 69 -12.27 6.52 26.64
CA TRP A 69 -12.11 5.58 27.75
C TRP A 69 -10.77 4.89 27.57
N ASN A 70 -9.87 5.11 28.54
CA ASN A 70 -8.54 4.54 28.68
C ASN A 70 -7.42 5.36 28.03
N GLY A 71 -6.72 6.09 28.89
CA GLY A 71 -5.73 7.11 28.57
C GLY A 71 -4.51 6.57 27.85
N TYR A 72 -4.54 6.61 26.53
CA TYR A 72 -3.43 6.97 25.66
C TYR A 72 -4.07 7.63 24.43
N TRP A 73 -3.50 8.73 23.94
CA TRP A 73 -3.99 9.48 22.78
C TRP A 73 -3.84 8.64 21.50
N ARG A 74 -4.62 7.58 21.36
CA ARG A 74 -4.64 6.74 20.16
C ARG A 74 -5.33 7.52 19.06
N ASN A 75 -4.48 8.08 18.19
CA ASN A 75 -4.74 8.47 16.80
C ASN A 75 -6.03 9.27 16.60
N MET A 76 -5.91 10.59 16.71
CA MET A 76 -6.97 11.59 16.43
C MET A 76 -7.60 11.42 15.03
N TRP A 77 -6.84 10.86 14.08
CA TRP A 77 -7.30 10.52 12.75
C TRP A 77 -7.78 9.07 12.67
N SER A 78 -9.04 8.90 12.30
CA SER A 78 -9.63 7.62 11.91
C SER A 78 -9.83 7.57 10.39
N HIS A 79 -9.99 6.38 9.80
CA HIS A 79 -10.23 6.26 8.38
C HIS A 79 -11.32 5.26 8.04
N VAL A 80 -11.99 5.50 6.92
CA VAL A 80 -12.88 4.56 6.26
C VAL A 80 -12.38 4.28 4.84
N ALA A 81 -12.74 3.12 4.31
CA ALA A 81 -12.57 2.82 2.89
C ALA A 81 -13.29 3.89 2.05
N PHE A 82 -12.58 4.49 1.10
CA PHE A 82 -13.18 5.45 0.16
C PHE A 82 -13.49 4.74 -1.16
N GLU A 83 -14.75 4.38 -1.32
CA GLU A 83 -15.27 3.64 -2.47
C GLU A 83 -16.17 4.58 -3.29
N HIS A 84 -15.55 5.40 -4.13
CA HIS A 84 -16.28 6.28 -5.04
C HIS A 84 -15.79 6.07 -6.49
N PRO A 85 -16.70 5.85 -7.45
CA PRO A 85 -16.34 5.57 -8.84
C PRO A 85 -15.75 6.80 -9.55
N SER A 86 -15.99 8.02 -9.05
CA SER A 86 -15.45 9.23 -9.67
C SER A 86 -13.93 9.33 -9.53
N MET A 87 -13.31 9.68 -10.65
CA MET A 87 -11.92 10.05 -10.81
C MET A 87 -11.84 11.56 -11.08
N PHE A 88 -10.66 12.14 -10.93
CA PHE A 88 -10.46 13.55 -11.30
C PHE A 88 -10.82 13.80 -12.78
N GLN A 89 -10.59 12.80 -13.65
CA GLN A 89 -11.00 12.82 -15.06
C GLN A 89 -12.52 12.92 -15.26
N THR A 90 -13.33 12.25 -14.44
CA THR A 90 -14.80 12.27 -14.55
C THR A 90 -15.44 13.45 -13.81
N LEU A 91 -14.65 14.24 -13.07
CA LEU A 91 -15.12 15.46 -12.43
C LEU A 91 -15.38 16.53 -13.50
N ALA A 92 -16.62 17.04 -13.52
CA ALA A 92 -17.04 18.14 -14.37
C ALA A 92 -16.41 19.45 -13.86
N MET A 93 -15.46 19.98 -14.65
CA MET A 93 -14.72 21.22 -14.39
C MET A 93 -14.31 21.80 -15.73
N ASP A 94 -14.01 23.09 -15.77
CA ASP A 94 -13.36 23.73 -16.91
C ASP A 94 -12.07 22.97 -17.32
N PRO A 95 -11.91 22.57 -18.60
CA PRO A 95 -10.77 21.76 -19.04
C PRO A 95 -9.41 22.43 -18.85
N MET A 96 -9.31 23.76 -19.05
CA MET A 96 -8.05 24.47 -18.91
C MET A 96 -7.63 24.49 -17.44
N LYS A 97 -8.55 24.86 -16.55
CA LYS A 97 -8.30 24.87 -15.11
C LYS A 97 -7.94 23.48 -14.57
N LYS A 98 -8.59 22.45 -15.11
CA LYS A 98 -8.31 21.05 -14.74
C LYS A 98 -6.89 20.64 -15.11
N MET A 99 -6.41 21.04 -16.29
CA MET A 99 -5.05 20.77 -16.73
C MET A 99 -4.03 21.53 -15.88
N GLU A 100 -4.28 22.81 -15.62
CA GLU A 100 -3.43 23.65 -14.77
C GLU A 100 -3.21 23.04 -13.38
N ILE A 101 -4.29 22.58 -12.72
CA ILE A 101 -4.20 21.92 -11.41
C ILE A 101 -3.36 20.64 -11.48
N VAL A 102 -3.52 19.83 -12.53
CA VAL A 102 -2.75 18.58 -12.68
C VAL A 102 -1.27 18.87 -12.88
N ASP A 103 -0.95 19.84 -13.74
CA ASP A 103 0.43 20.20 -14.05
C ASP A 103 1.15 20.82 -12.85
N ASP A 104 0.45 21.66 -12.07
CA ASP A 104 0.97 22.20 -10.81
C ASP A 104 1.26 21.09 -9.79
N LEU A 105 0.33 20.16 -9.60
CA LEU A 105 0.54 19.03 -8.68
C LEU A 105 1.70 18.11 -9.12
N ILE A 106 1.89 17.89 -10.43
CA ILE A 106 3.03 17.15 -10.96
C ILE A 106 4.33 17.91 -10.70
N THR A 107 4.34 19.22 -10.94
CA THR A 107 5.50 20.08 -10.70
C THR A 107 5.89 20.09 -9.23
N PHE A 108 4.92 20.29 -8.34
CA PHE A 108 5.10 20.21 -6.90
C PHE A 108 5.71 18.87 -6.46
N SER A 109 5.24 17.75 -7.01
CA SER A 109 5.77 16.42 -6.68
C SER A 109 7.24 16.22 -7.04
N LYS A 110 7.73 16.93 -8.06
CA LYS A 110 9.12 16.89 -8.53
C LYS A 110 10.01 17.92 -7.83
N GLY A 111 9.41 18.98 -7.28
CA GLY A 111 10.09 20.10 -6.63
C GLY A 111 10.64 19.82 -5.23
N LYS A 112 10.97 18.57 -4.86
CA LYS A 112 11.43 18.23 -3.51
C LYS A 112 12.62 19.10 -3.07
N ASP A 113 13.60 19.28 -3.97
CA ASP A 113 14.84 20.01 -3.65
C ASP A 113 14.60 21.52 -3.48
N TYR A 114 13.51 22.06 -4.03
CA TYR A 114 13.13 23.46 -3.87
C TYR A 114 12.61 23.76 -2.45
N TYR A 115 12.05 22.75 -1.76
CA TYR A 115 11.49 22.87 -0.42
C TYR A 115 12.32 22.15 0.66
N ALA A 116 13.54 21.72 0.33
CA ALA A 116 14.43 20.98 1.23
C ALA A 116 15.12 21.88 2.27
#